data_AF-A0A936EDW3-F1
#
_entry.id   AF-A0A936EDW3-F1
#
_cell.length_a   1.000
_cell.length_b   1.000
_cell.length_c   1.000
_cell.angle_alpha   90.00
_cell.angle_beta   90.00
_cell.angle_gamma   90.00
#
_symmetry.space_group_name_H-M   'P 1'
#
loop_
_entity.id
_entity.type
_entity.pdbx_description
1 polymer ?
#
loop_
_entity_poly.entity_id
_entity_poly.type
_entity_poly.pdbx_seq_one_letter_code
_entity_poly.pdbx_strand_id
1 'polypeptide(L)'
;MAGIPKGGFRNANQVEAWLKARPESNGIAFSKVVALRAAMRALPFAGRAWRAGFADPAIAPRLTEAVFRANAISRVAATYPTREIERAAARAAAYAYAAARAAADAVAAYAYAAAYAYAAAAARAAARAVAAARAAADAYAAAYAYAAAYAYAAARAAAYAAAAARAAAAVWAAVTADARALESGVPPAELADRPLWPGAAPDWWEKEHRHLDTALATAPSSDPDRFPKTNWPIWSEWFRARVAAAPSFGLPREMAEELDRRIALGDGRKDFWDRPAEAINGEIASWVEEARRKLAETDPADPPSDPPEVRPAQDAGAIVMGGDGVAEAGGGPQWDFFISYSHKDESAAREIDEIVRSAGYTTRVQFRDFQPGANFVREIQRGWPEREG
;
A
#
# COMPACT_ATOMS: atom_id res chain seq x y z
N MET A 1 -3.72 30.37 -1.23
CA MET A 1 -3.51 28.91 -1.18
C MET A 1 -3.58 28.36 -2.61
N ALA A 2 -2.70 27.44 -2.99
CA ALA A 2 -2.78 26.79 -4.30
C ALA A 2 -4.04 25.89 -4.34
N GLY A 3 -5.08 26.35 -5.03
CA GLY A 3 -6.29 25.56 -5.27
C GLY A 3 -6.10 24.54 -6.40
N ILE A 4 -7.08 23.65 -6.57
CA ILE A 4 -7.10 22.73 -7.71
C ILE A 4 -7.20 23.54 -9.02
N PRO A 5 -6.35 23.29 -10.04
CA PRO A 5 -6.44 24.01 -11.30
C PRO A 5 -7.84 23.90 -11.94
N LYS A 6 -8.29 24.93 -12.66
CA LYS A 6 -9.62 24.96 -13.31
C LYS A 6 -9.88 23.73 -14.20
N GLY A 7 -8.83 23.22 -14.85
CA GLY A 7 -8.89 22.01 -15.69
C GLY A 7 -8.53 20.70 -14.98
N GLY A 8 -8.38 20.70 -13.66
CA GLY A 8 -7.85 19.57 -12.89
C GLY A 8 -6.34 19.42 -12.97
N PHE A 9 -5.82 18.40 -12.29
CA PHE A 9 -4.40 18.05 -12.34
C PHE A 9 -4.04 17.41 -13.68
N ARG A 10 -2.77 17.56 -14.08
CA ARG A 10 -2.19 17.01 -15.31
C ARG A 10 -0.86 16.30 -15.06
N ASN A 11 -0.27 16.47 -13.88
CA ASN A 11 0.99 15.87 -13.47
C ASN A 11 1.13 15.86 -11.94
N ALA A 12 2.12 15.11 -11.46
CA ALA A 12 2.39 14.95 -10.03
C ALA A 12 2.77 16.27 -9.33
N ASN A 13 3.52 17.16 -10.01
CA ASN A 13 3.95 18.43 -9.43
C ASN A 13 2.77 19.32 -9.04
N GLN A 14 1.67 19.28 -9.81
CA GLN A 14 0.46 20.01 -9.47
C GLN A 14 -0.26 19.44 -8.24
N VAL A 15 -0.27 18.11 -8.07
CA VAL A 15 -0.83 17.45 -6.88
C VAL A 15 0.04 17.77 -5.66
N GLU A 16 1.37 17.69 -5.79
CA GLU A 16 2.31 18.00 -4.73
C GLU A 16 2.18 19.46 -4.28
N ALA A 17 2.12 20.41 -5.21
CA ALA A 17 1.91 21.81 -4.90
C ALA A 17 0.57 22.06 -4.17
N TRP A 18 -0.49 21.36 -4.57
CA TRP A 18 -1.79 21.42 -3.91
C TRP A 18 -1.74 20.86 -2.48
N LEU A 19 -1.10 19.70 -2.27
CA LEU A 19 -0.91 19.07 -0.96
C LEU A 19 -0.09 19.95 -0.01
N LYS A 20 1.04 20.51 -0.49
CA LYS A 20 1.91 21.41 0.29
C LYS A 20 1.21 22.71 0.72
N ALA A 21 0.17 23.12 0.01
CA ALA A 21 -0.59 24.33 0.33
C ALA A 21 -1.69 24.12 1.39
N ARG A 22 -1.89 22.89 1.89
CA ARG A 22 -2.86 22.57 2.95
C ARG A 22 -2.25 22.80 4.35
N PRO A 23 -3.07 23.09 5.38
CA PRO A 23 -2.61 22.99 6.77
C PRO A 23 -1.99 21.62 7.02
N GLU A 24 -0.93 21.55 7.83
CA GLU A 24 -0.09 20.35 7.99
C GLU A 24 -0.90 19.08 8.31
N SER A 25 -1.82 19.16 9.28
CA SER A 25 -2.70 18.05 9.67
C SER A 25 -3.55 17.53 8.49
N ASN A 26 -4.13 18.43 7.70
CA ASN A 26 -4.91 18.09 6.51
C ASN A 26 -4.02 17.59 5.37
N GLY A 27 -2.86 18.20 5.15
CA GLY A 27 -1.91 17.83 4.10
C GLY A 27 -1.42 16.39 4.25
N ILE A 28 -1.11 15.97 5.48
CA ILE A 28 -0.70 14.60 5.77
C ILE A 28 -1.85 13.62 5.50
N ALA A 29 -3.05 13.89 6.02
CA ALA A 29 -4.19 12.99 5.83
C ALA A 29 -4.62 12.91 4.35
N PHE A 30 -4.63 14.04 3.63
CA PHE A 30 -4.97 14.12 2.22
C PHE A 30 -3.96 13.37 1.36
N SER A 31 -2.66 13.53 1.65
CA SER A 31 -1.61 12.84 0.89
C SER A 31 -1.70 11.32 1.03
N LYS A 32 -1.97 10.81 2.25
CA LYS A 32 -2.16 9.37 2.51
C LYS A 32 -3.30 8.79 1.66
N VAL A 33 -4.51 9.38 1.71
CA VAL A 33 -5.67 8.83 0.99
C VAL A 33 -5.56 8.98 -0.54
N VAL A 34 -5.01 10.10 -1.03
CA VAL A 34 -4.80 10.30 -2.48
C VAL A 34 -3.74 9.33 -3.00
N ALA A 35 -2.64 9.13 -2.27
CA ALA A 35 -1.60 8.18 -2.64
C ALA A 35 -2.13 6.73 -2.65
N LEU A 36 -2.89 6.33 -1.62
CA LEU A 36 -3.56 5.03 -1.55
C LEU A 36 -4.43 4.80 -2.79
N ARG A 37 -5.37 5.71 -3.07
CA ARG A 37 -6.31 5.55 -4.19
C ARG A 37 -5.59 5.58 -5.55
N ALA A 38 -4.53 6.37 -5.70
CA ALA A 38 -3.69 6.35 -6.90
C ALA A 38 -2.96 5.01 -7.05
N ALA A 39 -2.38 4.47 -5.97
CA ALA A 39 -1.71 3.16 -5.97
C ALA A 39 -2.68 2.03 -6.32
N MET A 40 -3.89 2.04 -5.75
CA MET A 40 -4.94 1.08 -6.08
C MET A 40 -5.36 1.14 -7.56
N ARG A 41 -5.41 2.32 -8.18
CA ARG A 41 -5.69 2.45 -9.63
C ARG A 41 -4.55 1.88 -10.48
N ALA A 42 -3.32 1.92 -9.99
CA ALA A 42 -2.15 1.37 -10.67
C ALA A 42 -1.97 -0.14 -10.45
N LEU A 43 -2.55 -0.70 -9.39
CA LEU A 43 -2.36 -2.10 -8.98
C LEU A 43 -2.55 -3.13 -10.10
N PRO A 44 -3.57 -3.05 -10.99
CA PRO A 44 -3.75 -4.02 -12.08
C PRO A 44 -2.54 -4.19 -13.00
N PHE A 45 -1.67 -3.17 -13.10
CA PHE A 45 -0.45 -3.27 -13.89
C PHE A 45 0.58 -4.24 -13.30
N ALA A 46 0.48 -4.61 -12.01
CA ALA A 46 1.28 -5.69 -11.44
C ALA A 46 1.08 -7.01 -12.21
N GLY A 47 -0.13 -7.27 -12.72
CA GLY A 47 -0.42 -8.43 -13.57
C GLY A 47 0.36 -8.46 -14.89
N ARG A 48 0.87 -7.31 -15.36
CA ARG A 48 1.80 -7.29 -16.50
C ARG A 48 3.17 -7.83 -16.13
N ALA A 49 3.65 -7.58 -14.91
CA ALA A 49 4.94 -8.09 -14.45
C ALA A 49 4.94 -9.63 -14.48
N TRP A 50 3.86 -10.24 -13.99
CA TRP A 50 3.64 -11.69 -14.06
C TRP A 50 3.62 -12.23 -15.51
N ARG A 51 2.86 -11.59 -16.40
CA ARG A 51 2.69 -12.08 -17.79
C ARG A 51 3.91 -11.91 -18.67
N ALA A 52 4.64 -10.81 -18.49
CA ALA A 52 5.81 -10.52 -19.29
C ALA A 52 7.02 -11.39 -18.89
N GLY A 53 6.85 -12.30 -17.91
CA GLY A 53 7.92 -13.17 -17.45
C GLY A 53 9.13 -12.37 -16.98
N PHE A 54 8.90 -11.15 -16.45
CA PHE A 54 9.98 -10.31 -15.95
C PHE A 54 10.69 -11.07 -14.84
N ALA A 55 11.89 -11.53 -15.19
CA ALA A 55 13.02 -11.90 -14.36
C ALA A 55 12.68 -12.45 -12.97
N ASP A 56 12.96 -13.75 -12.80
CA ASP A 56 12.86 -14.49 -11.55
C ASP A 56 11.41 -14.71 -11.04
N PRO A 57 10.87 -15.96 -11.09
CA PRO A 57 9.58 -16.29 -10.51
C PRO A 57 9.48 -15.94 -9.01
N ALA A 58 10.58 -15.63 -8.32
CA ALA A 58 10.56 -15.12 -6.95
C ALA A 58 10.26 -13.61 -6.83
N ILE A 59 10.47 -12.79 -7.87
CA ILE A 59 10.32 -11.32 -7.79
C ILE A 59 8.85 -10.89 -7.93
N ALA A 60 8.13 -11.42 -8.92
CA ALA A 60 6.74 -11.02 -9.17
C ALA A 60 5.79 -11.27 -7.97
N PRO A 61 5.86 -12.43 -7.27
CA PRO A 61 5.12 -12.65 -6.03
C PRO A 61 5.44 -11.61 -4.95
N ARG A 62 6.73 -11.39 -4.67
CA ARG A 62 7.19 -10.44 -3.64
C ARG A 62 6.76 -9.00 -3.91
N LEU A 63 6.90 -8.55 -5.16
CA LEU A 63 6.44 -7.22 -5.57
C LEU A 63 4.94 -7.09 -5.40
N THR A 64 4.19 -8.10 -5.84
CA THR A 64 2.72 -8.10 -5.76
C THR A 64 2.26 -8.07 -4.31
N GLU A 65 2.86 -8.90 -3.45
CA GLU A 65 2.62 -8.91 -2.02
C GLU A 65 2.91 -7.54 -1.39
N ALA A 66 4.07 -6.95 -1.68
CA ALA A 66 4.48 -5.67 -1.13
C ALA A 66 3.48 -4.55 -1.49
N VAL A 67 2.97 -4.57 -2.72
CA VAL A 67 1.96 -3.59 -3.15
C VAL A 67 0.61 -3.86 -2.45
N PHE A 68 0.13 -5.09 -2.39
CA PHE A 68 -1.11 -5.42 -1.66
C PHE A 68 -1.02 -5.07 -0.17
N ARG A 69 0.07 -5.47 0.49
CA ARG A 69 0.40 -5.13 1.87
C ARG A 69 0.36 -3.63 2.11
N ALA A 70 1.05 -2.86 1.29
CA ALA A 70 1.09 -1.40 1.46
C ALA A 70 -0.26 -0.74 1.26
N ASN A 71 -1.07 -1.22 0.30
CA ASN A 71 -2.43 -0.71 0.13
C ASN A 71 -3.34 -1.09 1.30
N ALA A 72 -3.28 -2.33 1.80
CA ALA A 72 -4.06 -2.78 2.95
C ALA A 72 -3.72 -1.96 4.21
N ILE A 73 -2.44 -1.80 4.52
CA ILE A 73 -1.98 -1.03 5.68
C ILE A 73 -2.31 0.47 5.53
N SER A 74 -2.06 1.05 4.35
CA SER A 74 -2.34 2.47 4.11
C SER A 74 -3.83 2.79 4.20
N ARG A 75 -4.70 1.86 3.78
CA ARG A 75 -6.15 1.97 3.96
C ARG A 75 -6.52 1.96 5.44
N VAL A 76 -6.07 0.96 6.19
CA VAL A 76 -6.35 0.87 7.62
C VAL A 76 -5.82 2.12 8.35
N ALA A 77 -4.68 2.69 7.95
CA ALA A 77 -4.17 3.94 8.49
C ALA A 77 -4.99 5.18 8.12
N ALA A 78 -5.65 5.18 6.96
CA ALA A 78 -6.53 6.27 6.55
C ALA A 78 -7.90 6.22 7.26
N THR A 79 -8.38 5.01 7.60
CA THR A 79 -9.71 4.80 8.20
C THR A 79 -9.67 4.70 9.73
N TYR A 80 -8.65 4.06 10.30
CA TYR A 80 -8.49 3.80 11.75
C TYR A 80 -7.08 4.20 12.22
N PRO A 81 -6.74 5.49 12.28
CA PRO A 81 -5.40 5.92 12.66
C PRO A 81 -5.13 5.60 14.13
N THR A 82 -4.34 4.55 14.41
CA THR A 82 -3.71 4.32 15.71
C THR A 82 -2.20 4.49 15.57
N ARG A 83 -1.49 4.80 16.67
CA ARG A 83 -0.02 4.95 16.64
C ARG A 83 0.68 3.70 16.08
N GLU A 84 0.15 2.52 16.35
CA GLU A 84 0.68 1.25 15.83
C GLU A 84 0.48 1.15 14.32
N ILE A 85 -0.73 1.45 13.84
CA ILE A 85 -1.08 1.44 12.42
C ILE A 85 -0.26 2.49 11.65
N GLU A 86 -0.04 3.68 12.23
CA GLU A 86 0.79 4.71 11.60
C GLU A 86 2.25 4.27 11.43
N ARG A 87 2.83 3.59 12.43
CA ARG A 87 4.17 3.00 12.31
C ARG A 87 4.21 1.88 11.28
N ALA A 88 3.19 1.03 11.23
CA ALA A 88 3.08 0.00 10.22
C ALA A 88 2.97 0.61 8.81
N ALA A 89 2.18 1.67 8.65
CA ALA A 89 2.01 2.39 7.38
C ALA A 89 3.30 3.05 6.91
N ALA A 90 4.07 3.68 7.80
CA ALA A 90 5.37 4.25 7.45
C ALA A 90 6.34 3.19 6.91
N ARG A 91 6.43 2.02 7.57
CA ARG A 91 7.24 0.89 7.10
C ARG A 91 6.76 0.35 5.76
N ALA A 92 5.45 0.13 5.63
CA ALA A 92 4.85 -0.40 4.41
C ALA A 92 5.04 0.56 3.22
N ALA A 93 4.92 1.87 3.45
CA ALA A 93 5.17 2.90 2.45
C ALA A 93 6.63 2.90 1.98
N ALA A 94 7.61 2.74 2.89
CA ALA A 94 9.02 2.61 2.51
C ALA A 94 9.28 1.38 1.64
N TYR A 95 8.72 0.22 2.02
CA TYR A 95 8.83 -1.02 1.23
C TYR A 95 8.15 -0.90 -0.14
N ALA A 96 6.93 -0.36 -0.19
CA ALA A 96 6.23 -0.17 -1.46
C ALA A 96 6.89 0.89 -2.34
N TYR A 97 7.48 1.94 -1.77
CA TYR A 97 8.25 2.91 -2.54
C TYR A 97 9.47 2.25 -3.19
N ALA A 98 10.24 1.47 -2.43
CA ALA A 98 11.39 0.73 -2.96
C ALA A 98 10.95 -0.27 -4.06
N ALA A 99 9.87 -1.01 -3.83
CA ALA A 99 9.34 -1.98 -4.78
C ALA A 99 8.74 -1.33 -6.03
N ALA A 100 7.98 -0.25 -5.87
CA ALA A 100 7.42 0.54 -6.96
C ALA A 100 8.51 1.23 -7.78
N ARG A 101 9.58 1.71 -7.14
CA ARG A 101 10.76 2.25 -7.83
C ARG A 101 11.48 1.16 -8.62
N ALA A 102 11.74 -0.01 -8.03
CA ALA A 102 12.33 -1.13 -8.74
C ALA A 102 11.46 -1.60 -9.93
N ALA A 103 10.14 -1.64 -9.75
CA ALA A 103 9.20 -1.95 -10.81
C ALA A 103 9.15 -0.85 -11.89
N ALA A 104 9.18 0.42 -11.49
CA ALA A 104 9.24 1.56 -12.40
C ALA A 104 10.55 1.56 -13.18
N ASP A 105 11.69 1.26 -12.56
CA ASP A 105 12.99 1.14 -13.20
C ASP A 105 13.01 -0.06 -14.16
N ALA A 106 12.41 -1.20 -13.80
CA ALA A 106 12.28 -2.36 -14.67
C ALA A 106 11.35 -2.09 -15.88
N VAL A 107 10.20 -1.46 -15.64
CA VAL A 107 9.25 -1.05 -16.68
C VAL A 107 9.83 0.06 -17.54
N ALA A 108 10.54 1.03 -16.96
CA ALA A 108 11.23 2.08 -17.70
C ALA A 108 12.32 1.46 -18.55
N ALA A 109 13.18 0.59 -18.01
CA ALA A 109 14.18 -0.13 -18.79
C ALA A 109 13.55 -0.91 -19.95
N TYR A 110 12.40 -1.56 -19.75
CA TYR A 110 11.71 -2.29 -20.80
C TYR A 110 10.97 -1.40 -21.80
N ALA A 111 10.31 -0.33 -21.34
CA ALA A 111 9.61 0.62 -22.19
C ALA A 111 10.61 1.45 -23.01
N TYR A 112 11.75 1.82 -22.42
CA TYR A 112 12.87 2.46 -23.11
C TYR A 112 13.52 1.47 -24.08
N ALA A 113 13.78 0.22 -23.69
CA ALA A 113 14.30 -0.80 -24.60
C ALA A 113 13.34 -1.14 -25.74
N ALA A 114 12.03 -1.23 -25.48
CA ALA A 114 11.01 -1.45 -26.48
C ALA A 114 10.88 -0.23 -27.39
N ALA A 115 10.80 0.99 -26.85
CA ALA A 115 10.73 2.21 -27.64
C ALA A 115 12.00 2.42 -28.47
N TYR A 116 13.20 2.15 -27.93
CA TYR A 116 14.45 2.17 -28.67
C TYR A 116 14.54 1.03 -29.68
N ALA A 117 14.07 -0.18 -29.37
CA ALA A 117 14.05 -1.28 -30.32
C ALA A 117 13.07 -0.98 -31.48
N TYR A 118 11.91 -0.40 -31.20
CA TYR A 118 10.97 0.05 -32.21
C TYR A 118 11.50 1.25 -33.00
N ALA A 119 12.14 2.23 -32.35
CA ALA A 119 12.77 3.37 -33.02
C ALA A 119 14.00 2.96 -33.84
N ALA A 120 14.83 2.04 -33.35
CA ALA A 120 15.97 1.49 -34.07
C ALA A 120 15.52 0.55 -35.19
N ALA A 121 14.45 -0.24 -35.01
CA ALA A 121 13.84 -1.01 -36.08
C ALA A 121 13.23 -0.08 -37.15
N ALA A 122 12.55 1.00 -36.74
CA ALA A 122 12.02 2.03 -37.63
C ALA A 122 13.14 2.77 -38.38
N ALA A 123 14.25 3.12 -37.70
CA ALA A 123 15.40 3.78 -38.31
C ALA A 123 16.17 2.84 -39.26
N ARG A 124 16.38 1.57 -38.89
CA ARG A 124 16.98 0.54 -39.77
C ARG A 124 16.08 0.26 -40.96
N ALA A 125 14.77 0.20 -40.76
CA ALA A 125 13.80 0.05 -41.84
C ALA A 125 13.78 1.28 -42.75
N ALA A 126 13.85 2.50 -42.21
CA ALA A 126 13.94 3.73 -42.99
C ALA A 126 15.24 3.80 -43.81
N ALA A 127 16.38 3.45 -43.21
CA ALA A 127 17.66 3.36 -43.92
C ALA A 127 17.62 2.31 -45.05
N ARG A 128 16.99 1.15 -44.80
CA ARG A 128 16.77 0.12 -45.82
C ARG A 128 15.77 0.53 -46.89
N ALA A 129 14.73 1.29 -46.55
CA ALA A 129 13.76 1.83 -47.51
C ALA A 129 14.39 2.89 -48.42
N VAL A 130 15.28 3.74 -47.89
CA VAL A 130 16.06 4.67 -48.71
C VAL A 130 17.06 3.93 -49.60
N ALA A 131 17.74 2.89 -49.09
CA ALA A 131 18.62 2.05 -49.89
C ALA A 131 17.85 1.24 -50.95
N ALA A 132 16.66 0.72 -50.61
CA ALA A 132 15.78 0.02 -51.52
C ALA A 132 15.16 0.97 -52.55
N ALA A 133 14.75 2.19 -52.20
CA ALA A 133 14.28 3.20 -53.16
C ALA A 133 15.39 3.64 -54.13
N ARG A 134 16.64 3.69 -53.67
CA ARG A 134 17.82 3.90 -54.53
C ARG A 134 18.10 2.71 -55.45
N ALA A 135 17.85 1.48 -54.99
CA ALA A 135 17.96 0.26 -55.79
C ALA A 135 16.73 -0.02 -56.68
N ALA A 136 15.56 0.55 -56.32
CA ALA A 136 14.26 0.35 -56.94
C ALA A 136 13.88 1.46 -57.92
N ALA A 137 14.87 2.17 -58.45
CA ALA A 137 14.73 2.69 -59.81
C ALA A 137 14.27 1.58 -60.79
N ASP A 138 14.49 0.29 -60.45
CA ASP A 138 14.14 -0.87 -61.28
C ASP A 138 13.09 -1.86 -60.70
N ALA A 139 12.46 -1.66 -59.52
CA ALA A 139 11.49 -2.65 -58.97
C ALA A 139 10.41 -2.08 -58.02
N TYR A 140 9.25 -1.73 -58.58
CA TYR A 140 8.16 -0.96 -57.94
C TYR A 140 7.40 -1.67 -56.79
N ALA A 141 7.32 -3.01 -56.78
CA ALA A 141 6.44 -3.76 -55.85
C ALA A 141 7.00 -3.90 -54.42
N ALA A 142 8.33 -4.02 -54.27
CA ALA A 142 8.96 -4.19 -52.95
C ALA A 142 8.91 -2.90 -52.12
N ALA A 143 9.05 -1.74 -52.77
CA ALA A 143 8.98 -0.43 -52.10
C ALA A 143 7.61 -0.18 -51.45
N TYR A 144 6.51 -0.62 -52.09
CA TYR A 144 5.15 -0.50 -51.55
C TYR A 144 4.93 -1.35 -50.29
N ALA A 145 5.39 -2.61 -50.29
CA ALA A 145 5.24 -3.49 -49.13
C ALA A 145 6.00 -2.96 -47.89
N TYR A 146 7.20 -2.40 -48.09
CA TYR A 146 7.97 -1.80 -47.00
C TYR A 146 7.36 -0.49 -46.48
N ALA A 147 6.84 0.38 -47.36
CA ALA A 147 6.15 1.60 -46.96
C ALA A 147 4.86 1.30 -46.15
N ALA A 148 4.13 0.24 -46.51
CA ALA A 148 2.94 -0.20 -45.77
C ALA A 148 3.28 -0.71 -44.35
N ALA A 149 4.35 -1.50 -44.21
CA ALA A 149 4.82 -1.95 -42.90
C ALA A 149 5.28 -0.80 -41.99
N TYR A 150 5.89 0.24 -42.57
CA TYR A 150 6.29 1.46 -41.86
C TYR A 150 5.07 2.24 -41.36
N ALA A 151 4.09 2.49 -42.23
CA ALA A 151 2.86 3.18 -41.85
C ALA A 151 2.12 2.44 -40.72
N TYR A 152 2.09 1.10 -40.77
CA TYR A 152 1.53 0.27 -39.71
C TYR A 152 2.28 0.41 -38.37
N ALA A 153 3.61 0.37 -38.37
CA ALA A 153 4.41 0.52 -37.15
C ALA A 153 4.28 1.93 -36.53
N ALA A 154 4.29 2.98 -37.35
CA ALA A 154 4.07 4.36 -36.91
C ALA A 154 2.64 4.56 -36.36
N ALA A 155 1.63 4.01 -37.03
CA ALA A 155 0.25 4.03 -36.56
C ALA A 155 0.10 3.29 -35.22
N ARG A 156 0.77 2.14 -35.03
CA ARG A 156 0.80 1.44 -33.74
C ARG A 156 1.46 2.27 -32.66
N ALA A 157 2.60 2.90 -32.92
CA ALA A 157 3.27 3.77 -31.95
C ALA A 157 2.39 4.97 -31.56
N ALA A 158 1.76 5.63 -32.53
CA ALA A 158 0.80 6.71 -32.30
C ALA A 158 -0.43 6.23 -31.51
N ALA A 159 -0.96 5.04 -31.80
CA ALA A 159 -2.06 4.43 -31.06
C ALA A 159 -1.66 4.10 -29.60
N TYR A 160 -0.44 3.61 -29.35
CA TYR A 160 0.06 3.40 -27.99
C TYR A 160 0.24 4.71 -27.23
N ALA A 161 0.79 5.74 -27.87
CA ALA A 161 0.93 7.06 -27.26
C ALA A 161 -0.45 7.68 -26.93
N ALA A 162 -1.41 7.58 -27.85
CA ALA A 162 -2.79 8.03 -27.63
C ALA A 162 -3.48 7.23 -26.51
N ALA A 163 -3.28 5.91 -26.45
CA ALA A 163 -3.80 5.08 -25.37
C ALA A 163 -3.19 5.44 -24.01
N ALA A 164 -1.87 5.67 -23.97
CA ALA A 164 -1.18 6.12 -22.76
C ALA A 164 -1.68 7.50 -22.30
N ALA A 165 -1.87 8.44 -23.23
CA ALA A 165 -2.42 9.76 -22.94
C ALA A 165 -3.86 9.68 -22.40
N ARG A 166 -4.72 8.83 -22.99
CA ARG A 166 -6.09 8.59 -22.51
C ARG A 166 -6.10 7.94 -21.12
N ALA A 167 -5.23 6.97 -20.88
CA ALA A 167 -5.09 6.33 -19.58
C ALA A 167 -4.63 7.35 -18.51
N ALA A 168 -3.63 8.17 -18.83
CA ALA A 168 -3.16 9.23 -17.96
C ALA A 168 -4.26 10.25 -17.66
N ALA A 169 -5.01 10.68 -18.68
CA ALA A 169 -6.13 11.61 -18.51
C ALA A 169 -7.21 11.04 -17.57
N ALA A 170 -7.57 9.76 -17.71
CA ALA A 170 -8.55 9.11 -16.83
C ALA A 170 -8.05 9.06 -15.37
N VAL A 171 -6.78 8.71 -15.15
CA VAL A 171 -6.17 8.69 -13.81
C VAL A 171 -6.16 10.09 -13.19
N TRP A 172 -5.72 11.11 -13.93
CA TRP A 172 -5.70 12.48 -13.42
C TRP A 172 -7.09 13.05 -13.17
N ALA A 173 -8.09 12.67 -13.98
CA ALA A 173 -9.48 13.01 -13.71
C ALA A 173 -9.97 12.41 -12.38
N ALA A 174 -9.63 11.15 -12.10
CA ALA A 174 -9.97 10.50 -10.84
C ALA A 174 -9.25 11.13 -9.64
N VAL A 175 -7.96 11.43 -9.75
CA VAL A 175 -7.19 12.15 -8.70
C VAL A 175 -7.74 13.56 -8.47
N THR A 176 -8.15 14.25 -9.52
CA THR A 176 -8.81 15.56 -9.42
C THR A 176 -10.14 15.45 -8.68
N ALA A 177 -10.94 14.41 -8.96
CA ALA A 177 -12.20 14.16 -8.27
C ALA A 177 -11.99 13.89 -6.78
N ASP A 178 -11.00 13.07 -6.44
CA ASP A 178 -10.61 12.80 -5.05
C ASP A 178 -10.23 14.09 -4.31
N ALA A 179 -9.38 14.93 -4.91
CA ALA A 179 -8.97 16.20 -4.30
C ALA A 179 -10.14 17.17 -4.13
N ARG A 180 -11.07 17.24 -5.10
CA ARG A 180 -12.27 18.07 -4.99
C ARG A 180 -13.17 17.61 -3.85
N ALA A 181 -13.32 16.30 -3.65
CA ALA A 181 -14.08 15.75 -2.53
C ALA A 181 -13.46 16.18 -1.19
N LEU A 182 -12.12 16.12 -1.07
CA LEU A 182 -11.42 16.58 0.12
C LEU A 182 -11.58 18.10 0.35
N GLU A 183 -11.50 18.92 -0.70
CA GLU A 183 -11.75 20.36 -0.61
C GLU A 183 -13.20 20.70 -0.24
N SER A 184 -14.16 19.85 -0.60
CA SER A 184 -15.56 19.98 -0.20
C SER A 184 -15.85 19.45 1.21
N GLY A 185 -14.82 19.07 1.97
CA GLY A 185 -14.96 18.63 3.36
C GLY A 185 -15.25 17.14 3.57
N VAL A 186 -15.14 16.31 2.53
CA VAL A 186 -15.25 14.84 2.70
C VAL A 186 -14.06 14.34 3.53
N PRO A 187 -14.29 13.62 4.63
CA PRO A 187 -13.20 13.07 5.44
C PRO A 187 -12.33 12.08 4.64
N PRO A 188 -11.00 12.02 4.88
CA PRO A 188 -10.12 11.06 4.22
C PRO A 188 -10.57 9.60 4.39
N ALA A 189 -11.06 9.22 5.57
CA ALA A 189 -11.60 7.88 5.83
C ALA A 189 -12.80 7.57 4.91
N GLU A 190 -13.76 8.49 4.80
CA GLU A 190 -14.91 8.35 3.90
C GLU A 190 -14.48 8.27 2.43
N LEU A 191 -13.49 9.08 2.02
CA LEU A 191 -12.95 9.02 0.66
C LEU A 191 -12.26 7.68 0.36
N ALA A 192 -11.61 7.07 1.36
CA ALA A 192 -11.00 5.74 1.21
C ALA A 192 -12.04 4.64 0.95
N ASP A 193 -13.29 4.85 1.37
CA ASP A 193 -14.40 3.92 1.19
C ASP A 193 -15.25 4.18 -0.05
N ARG A 194 -15.08 5.32 -0.73
CA ARG A 194 -15.79 5.62 -1.98
C ARG A 194 -15.28 4.76 -3.15
N PRO A 195 -16.11 4.55 -4.20
CA PRO A 195 -15.69 3.81 -5.39
C PRO A 195 -14.38 4.34 -5.94
N LEU A 196 -13.51 3.44 -6.42
CA LEU A 196 -12.16 3.82 -6.83
C LEU A 196 -12.18 4.78 -8.04
N TRP A 197 -13.19 4.69 -8.88
CA TRP A 197 -13.41 5.60 -9.99
C TRP A 197 -14.65 6.47 -9.70
N PRO A 198 -14.66 7.77 -10.06
CA PRO A 198 -15.82 8.64 -9.87
C PRO A 198 -17.04 8.26 -10.75
N GLY A 199 -16.91 7.22 -11.57
CA GLY A 199 -17.93 6.63 -12.43
C GLY A 199 -17.51 5.21 -12.79
N ALA A 200 -17.89 4.73 -13.98
CA ALA A 200 -17.40 3.44 -14.47
C ALA A 200 -15.86 3.42 -14.58
N ALA A 201 -15.26 2.27 -14.25
CA ALA A 201 -13.83 2.08 -14.49
C ALA A 201 -13.57 2.12 -16.00
N PRO A 202 -12.44 2.71 -16.46
CA PRO A 202 -12.12 2.70 -17.89
C PRO A 202 -11.94 1.27 -18.43
N ASP A 203 -12.42 0.97 -19.65
CA ASP A 203 -12.31 -0.36 -20.27
C ASP A 203 -10.87 -0.92 -20.29
N TRP A 204 -9.89 -0.04 -20.52
CA TRP A 204 -8.47 -0.43 -20.51
C TRP A 204 -8.04 -0.91 -19.12
N TRP A 205 -8.57 -0.30 -18.06
CA TRP A 205 -8.27 -0.64 -16.69
C TRP A 205 -8.93 -1.96 -16.30
N GLU A 206 -10.19 -2.16 -16.69
CA GLU A 206 -10.88 -3.44 -16.47
C GLU A 206 -10.16 -4.60 -17.16
N LYS A 207 -9.64 -4.36 -18.37
CA LYS A 207 -8.82 -5.34 -19.08
C LYS A 207 -7.56 -5.71 -18.28
N GLU A 208 -6.83 -4.72 -17.75
CA GLU A 208 -5.66 -5.00 -16.91
C GLU A 208 -6.03 -5.67 -15.58
N HIS A 209 -7.19 -5.32 -15.00
CA HIS A 209 -7.68 -5.95 -13.79
C HIS A 209 -7.99 -7.44 -14.02
N ARG A 210 -8.65 -7.79 -15.14
CA ARG A 210 -8.83 -9.20 -15.54
C ARG A 210 -7.50 -9.93 -15.71
N HIS A 211 -6.48 -9.27 -16.26
CA HIS A 211 -5.15 -9.87 -16.37
C HIS A 211 -4.50 -10.10 -15.00
N LEU A 212 -4.63 -9.16 -14.06
CA LEU A 212 -4.17 -9.36 -12.68
C LEU A 212 -4.88 -10.55 -12.04
N ASP A 213 -6.21 -10.65 -12.18
CA ASP A 213 -6.98 -11.78 -11.65
C ASP A 213 -6.52 -13.12 -12.21
N THR A 214 -6.30 -13.21 -13.54
CA THR A 214 -5.76 -14.42 -14.16
C THR A 214 -4.36 -14.74 -13.63
N ALA A 215 -3.49 -13.73 -13.49
CA ALA A 215 -2.14 -13.93 -12.98
C ALA A 215 -2.14 -14.44 -11.53
N LEU A 216 -2.97 -13.87 -10.66
CA LEU A 216 -3.10 -14.30 -9.26
C LEU A 216 -3.70 -15.71 -9.18
N ALA A 217 -4.70 -16.04 -9.99
CA ALA A 217 -5.31 -17.36 -10.00
C ALA A 217 -4.38 -18.47 -10.51
N THR A 218 -3.40 -18.14 -11.34
CA THR A 218 -2.46 -19.09 -11.97
C THR A 218 -1.05 -19.00 -11.44
N ALA A 219 -0.81 -18.16 -10.42
CA ALA A 219 0.50 -17.94 -9.84
C ALA A 219 1.04 -19.26 -9.24
N PRO A 220 2.20 -19.75 -9.72
CA PRO A 220 2.81 -20.96 -9.18
C PRO A 220 3.30 -20.71 -7.75
N SER A 221 3.33 -21.78 -6.95
CA SER A 221 3.99 -21.77 -5.66
C SER A 221 5.50 -21.76 -5.85
N SER A 222 6.21 -20.93 -5.07
CA SER A 222 7.68 -20.96 -5.01
C SER A 222 8.22 -22.23 -4.35
N ASP A 223 7.41 -22.89 -3.52
CA ASP A 223 7.71 -24.15 -2.84
C ASP A 223 6.43 -25.01 -2.83
N PRO A 224 6.16 -25.77 -3.91
CA PRO A 224 4.92 -26.55 -4.06
C PRO A 224 4.81 -27.70 -3.05
N ASP A 225 5.93 -28.21 -2.55
CA ASP A 225 5.96 -29.28 -1.54
C ASP A 225 5.49 -28.76 -0.18
N ARG A 226 5.90 -27.54 0.19
CA ARG A 226 5.47 -26.89 1.44
C ARG A 226 4.13 -26.18 1.31
N PHE A 227 3.85 -25.59 0.15
CA PHE A 227 2.65 -24.80 -0.14
C PHE A 227 1.98 -25.27 -1.43
N PRO A 228 1.12 -26.29 -1.38
CA PRO A 228 0.43 -26.81 -2.57
C PRO A 228 -0.59 -25.82 -3.15
N LYS A 229 -0.94 -24.77 -2.39
CA LYS A 229 -1.81 -23.67 -2.81
C LYS A 229 -1.19 -22.35 -2.40
N THR A 230 -1.17 -21.38 -3.32
CA THR A 230 -0.61 -20.04 -3.09
C THR A 230 -1.61 -19.06 -2.48
N ASN A 231 -2.91 -19.38 -2.55
CA ASN A 231 -4.03 -18.58 -2.04
C ASN A 231 -4.10 -17.13 -2.55
N TRP A 232 -3.36 -16.76 -3.60
CA TRP A 232 -3.41 -15.42 -4.22
C TRP A 232 -4.82 -14.88 -4.57
N PRO A 233 -5.84 -15.69 -4.93
CA PRO A 233 -7.18 -15.19 -5.21
C PRO A 233 -7.85 -14.38 -4.09
N ILE A 234 -7.44 -14.53 -2.82
CA ILE A 234 -7.97 -13.70 -1.72
C ILE A 234 -7.70 -12.20 -1.96
N TRP A 235 -6.57 -11.86 -2.59
CA TRP A 235 -6.23 -10.48 -2.92
C TRP A 235 -7.07 -9.91 -4.07
N SER A 236 -7.45 -10.74 -5.04
CA SER A 236 -8.43 -10.37 -6.07
C SER A 236 -9.79 -10.06 -5.45
N GLU A 237 -10.25 -10.90 -4.53
CA GLU A 237 -11.52 -10.68 -3.83
C GLU A 237 -11.50 -9.39 -3.02
N TRP A 238 -10.45 -9.19 -2.20
CA TRP A 238 -10.24 -7.96 -1.45
C TRP A 238 -10.24 -6.74 -2.37
N PHE A 239 -9.46 -6.77 -3.45
CA PHE A 239 -9.33 -5.63 -4.36
C PHE A 239 -10.64 -5.29 -5.08
N ARG A 240 -11.40 -6.29 -5.54
CA ARG A 240 -12.71 -6.06 -6.16
C ARG A 240 -13.68 -5.38 -5.21
N ALA A 241 -13.71 -5.80 -3.94
CA ALA A 241 -14.53 -5.15 -2.94
C ALA A 241 -14.17 -3.65 -2.82
N ARG A 242 -12.88 -3.32 -2.80
CA ARG A 242 -12.42 -1.92 -2.74
C ARG A 242 -12.77 -1.11 -3.98
N VAL A 243 -12.65 -1.69 -5.17
CA VAL A 243 -13.02 -1.03 -6.42
C VAL A 243 -14.51 -0.66 -6.41
N ALA A 244 -15.34 -1.54 -5.85
CA ALA A 244 -16.79 -1.41 -5.76
C ALA A 244 -17.30 -0.64 -4.52
N ALA A 245 -16.41 -0.12 -3.65
CA ALA A 245 -16.81 0.46 -2.35
C ALA A 245 -17.61 -0.51 -1.45
N ALA A 246 -17.38 -1.80 -1.59
CA ALA A 246 -18.02 -2.85 -0.80
C ALA A 246 -17.12 -3.28 0.37
N PRO A 247 -17.69 -3.80 1.47
CA PRO A 247 -16.95 -4.50 2.52
C PRO A 247 -16.07 -5.63 1.98
N SER A 248 -14.94 -5.88 2.63
CA SER A 248 -13.98 -6.90 2.21
C SER A 248 -14.60 -8.29 2.31
N PHE A 249 -14.26 -9.15 1.35
CA PHE A 249 -14.59 -10.57 1.37
C PHE A 249 -16.10 -10.93 1.45
N GLY A 250 -16.97 -9.98 1.07
CA GLY A 250 -18.43 -10.14 1.17
C GLY A 250 -18.96 -10.18 2.61
N LEU A 251 -18.15 -9.78 3.60
CA LEU A 251 -18.53 -9.78 5.01
C LEU A 251 -19.35 -8.53 5.37
N PRO A 252 -20.14 -8.54 6.47
CA PRO A 252 -20.69 -7.32 7.05
C PRO A 252 -19.59 -6.30 7.35
N ARG A 253 -19.93 -5.01 7.29
CA ARG A 253 -18.96 -3.91 7.43
C ARG A 253 -18.05 -4.07 8.65
N GLU A 254 -18.63 -4.25 9.83
CA GLU A 254 -17.84 -4.35 11.08
C GLU A 254 -16.84 -5.52 11.07
N MET A 255 -17.27 -6.70 10.59
CA MET A 255 -16.39 -7.88 10.46
C MET A 255 -15.30 -7.66 9.41
N ALA A 256 -15.63 -7.03 8.29
CA ALA A 256 -14.67 -6.70 7.24
C ALA A 256 -13.61 -5.71 7.74
N GLU A 257 -14.01 -4.72 8.53
CA GLU A 257 -13.10 -3.73 9.11
C GLU A 257 -12.14 -4.35 10.13
N GLU A 258 -12.65 -5.24 10.98
CA GLU A 258 -11.83 -5.98 11.93
C GLU A 258 -10.82 -6.89 11.20
N LEU A 259 -11.29 -7.61 10.16
CA LEU A 259 -10.42 -8.44 9.36
C LEU A 259 -9.37 -7.62 8.58
N ASP A 260 -9.73 -6.47 8.02
CA ASP A 260 -8.77 -5.56 7.37
C ASP A 260 -7.70 -5.09 8.36
N ARG A 261 -8.07 -4.74 9.61
CA ARG A 261 -7.12 -4.39 10.68
C ARG A 261 -6.20 -5.55 11.03
N ARG A 262 -6.76 -6.75 11.21
CA ARG A 262 -6.00 -7.98 11.50
C ARG A 262 -4.98 -8.26 10.40
N ILE A 263 -5.38 -8.15 9.12
CA ILE A 263 -4.50 -8.30 7.97
C ILE A 263 -3.39 -7.26 8.00
N ALA A 264 -3.72 -5.97 8.12
CA ALA A 264 -2.73 -4.90 8.12
C ALA A 264 -1.67 -5.05 9.22
N LEU A 265 -2.09 -5.46 10.41
CA LEU A 265 -1.22 -5.63 11.58
C LEU A 265 -0.56 -7.01 11.66
N GLY A 266 -0.89 -7.93 10.75
CA GLY A 266 -0.36 -9.30 10.79
C GLY A 266 -0.73 -10.05 12.07
N ASP A 267 -1.92 -9.76 12.62
CA ASP A 267 -2.39 -10.26 13.92
C ASP A 267 -1.43 -9.91 15.07
N GLY A 268 -0.77 -8.73 15.00
CA GLY A 268 0.19 -8.24 15.99
C GLY A 268 1.58 -8.87 15.90
N ARG A 269 1.83 -9.80 14.96
CA ARG A 269 3.13 -10.46 14.81
C ARG A 269 4.08 -9.65 13.92
N LYS A 270 5.25 -9.35 14.46
CA LYS A 270 6.27 -8.53 13.78
C LYS A 270 6.87 -9.20 12.54
N ASP A 271 7.01 -10.52 12.56
CA ASP A 271 7.59 -11.35 11.50
C ASP A 271 6.57 -11.79 10.44
N PHE A 272 5.28 -11.45 10.61
CA PHE A 272 4.22 -11.92 9.73
C PHE A 272 4.53 -11.63 8.26
N TRP A 273 4.93 -10.39 7.96
CA TRP A 273 5.20 -9.94 6.61
C TRP A 273 6.64 -10.20 6.12
N ASP A 274 7.48 -10.85 6.94
CA ASP A 274 8.83 -11.25 6.55
C ASP A 274 8.85 -12.72 6.05
N ARG A 275 7.70 -13.39 6.11
CA ARG A 275 7.49 -14.76 5.65
C ARG A 275 7.29 -14.84 4.13
N PRO A 276 7.38 -16.05 3.54
CA PRO A 276 6.98 -16.26 2.15
C PRO A 276 5.51 -15.90 1.90
N ALA A 277 5.22 -15.35 0.72
CA ALA A 277 3.90 -14.90 0.31
C ALA A 277 2.83 -15.99 0.47
N GLU A 278 3.16 -17.24 0.15
CA GLU A 278 2.24 -18.37 0.23
C GLU A 278 1.82 -18.67 1.68
N ALA A 279 2.76 -18.54 2.62
CA ALA A 279 2.47 -18.69 4.04
C ALA A 279 1.56 -17.55 4.52
N ILE A 280 1.83 -16.32 4.11
CA ILE A 280 1.04 -15.12 4.46
C ILE A 280 -0.38 -15.25 3.90
N ASN A 281 -0.50 -15.53 2.61
CA ASN A 281 -1.78 -15.69 1.91
C ASN A 281 -2.61 -16.84 2.48
N GLY A 282 -1.97 -17.97 2.83
CA GLY A 282 -2.64 -19.10 3.46
C GLY A 282 -3.24 -18.77 4.82
N GLU A 283 -2.56 -17.91 5.59
CA GLU A 283 -3.06 -17.48 6.89
C GLU A 283 -4.14 -16.39 6.78
N ILE A 284 -4.00 -15.44 5.85
CA ILE A 284 -5.08 -14.50 5.55
C ILE A 284 -6.33 -15.25 5.08
N ALA A 285 -6.16 -16.26 4.22
CA ALA A 285 -7.27 -17.11 3.79
C ALA A 285 -7.94 -17.83 4.97
N SER A 286 -7.18 -18.32 5.96
CA SER A 286 -7.77 -18.94 7.15
C SER A 286 -8.54 -17.94 8.00
N TRP A 287 -8.08 -16.69 8.12
CA TRP A 287 -8.82 -15.62 8.80
C TRP A 287 -10.11 -15.25 8.08
N VAL A 288 -10.12 -15.23 6.74
CA VAL A 288 -11.32 -15.00 5.93
C VAL A 288 -12.34 -16.12 6.16
N GLU A 289 -11.92 -17.39 6.14
CA GLU A 289 -12.81 -18.53 6.39
C GLU A 289 -13.32 -18.56 7.83
N GLU A 290 -12.49 -18.19 8.81
CA GLU A 290 -12.91 -18.02 10.21
C GLU A 290 -14.02 -16.97 10.33
N ALA A 291 -13.86 -15.82 9.67
CA ALA A 291 -14.86 -14.76 9.66
C ALA A 291 -16.16 -15.20 8.98
N ARG A 292 -16.09 -15.90 7.85
CA ARG A 292 -17.27 -16.44 7.16
C ARG A 292 -18.01 -17.48 8.01
N ARG A 293 -17.29 -18.34 8.73
CA ARG A 293 -17.90 -19.31 9.64
C ARG A 293 -18.62 -18.61 10.80
N LYS A 294 -17.99 -17.62 11.44
CA LYS A 294 -18.62 -16.82 12.50
C LYS A 294 -19.89 -16.13 12.02
N LEU A 295 -19.90 -15.63 10.78
CA LEU A 295 -21.10 -15.05 10.17
C LEU A 295 -22.22 -16.09 10.04
N ALA A 296 -21.90 -17.29 9.53
CA ALA A 296 -22.89 -18.37 9.39
C ALA A 296 -23.43 -18.89 10.72
N GLU A 297 -22.62 -18.84 11.80
CA GLU A 297 -23.06 -19.18 13.16
C GLU A 297 -23.96 -18.10 13.79
N THR A 298 -23.78 -16.84 13.38
CA THR A 298 -24.55 -15.68 13.90
C THR A 298 -25.81 -15.37 13.09
N ASP A 299 -25.98 -16.01 11.93
CA ASP A 299 -27.21 -15.99 11.15
C ASP A 299 -27.99 -17.29 11.43
N PRO A 300 -28.53 -17.50 12.65
CA PRO A 300 -29.48 -18.56 12.82
C PRO A 300 -30.68 -18.14 11.96
N ALA A 301 -30.97 -18.93 10.94
CA ALA A 301 -32.30 -18.99 10.35
C ALA A 301 -33.33 -19.52 11.39
N ASP A 302 -33.23 -19.09 12.65
CA ASP A 302 -34.16 -19.42 13.70
C ASP A 302 -35.45 -18.66 13.42
N PRO A 303 -36.59 -19.36 13.26
CA PRO A 303 -37.88 -18.71 13.24
C PRO A 303 -38.04 -17.90 14.54
N PRO A 304 -38.79 -16.78 14.51
CA PRO A 304 -38.95 -15.89 15.66
C PRO A 304 -39.38 -16.72 16.87
N SER A 305 -38.44 -16.94 17.79
CA SER A 305 -38.72 -17.54 19.09
C SER A 305 -39.40 -16.47 19.93
N ASP A 306 -40.40 -16.92 20.69
CA ASP A 306 -41.35 -16.10 21.44
C ASP A 306 -40.72 -14.91 22.20
N PRO A 307 -41.47 -13.81 22.36
CA PRO A 307 -40.96 -12.57 22.93
C PRO A 307 -40.32 -12.77 24.32
N PRO A 308 -39.18 -12.11 24.59
CA PRO A 308 -38.42 -12.31 25.82
C PRO A 308 -39.22 -11.89 27.06
N GLU A 309 -39.27 -12.80 28.03
CA GLU A 309 -39.86 -12.60 29.35
C GLU A 309 -39.09 -11.48 30.10
N VAL A 310 -39.81 -10.43 30.45
CA VAL A 310 -39.30 -9.22 31.12
C VAL A 310 -38.75 -9.59 32.51
N ARG A 311 -37.44 -9.41 32.74
CA ARG A 311 -36.85 -9.48 34.09
C ARG A 311 -36.69 -8.07 34.70
N PRO A 312 -37.04 -7.89 35.99
CA PRO A 312 -36.92 -6.60 36.67
C PRO A 312 -35.48 -6.24 37.03
N ALA A 313 -35.20 -4.93 37.02
CA ALA A 313 -33.90 -4.30 37.24
C ALA A 313 -33.36 -4.51 38.67
N GLN A 314 -32.03 -4.66 38.78
CA GLN A 314 -31.30 -4.62 40.06
C GLN A 314 -30.26 -3.49 40.06
N ASP A 315 -30.16 -2.84 41.23
CA ASP A 315 -29.47 -1.59 41.57
C ASP A 315 -27.95 -1.57 41.39
N ALA A 316 -27.44 -0.37 41.09
CA ALA A 316 -26.02 -0.04 40.96
C ALA A 316 -25.42 0.48 42.28
N GLY A 317 -24.23 -0.03 42.66
CA GLY A 317 -23.43 0.46 43.79
C GLY A 317 -22.22 1.29 43.33
N ALA A 318 -21.92 2.37 44.06
CA ALA A 318 -20.85 3.35 43.79
C ALA A 318 -19.51 3.00 44.49
N ILE A 319 -18.38 3.45 43.93
CA ILE A 319 -17.02 3.31 44.48
C ILE A 319 -16.35 4.69 44.61
N VAL A 320 -15.64 4.89 45.74
CA VAL A 320 -14.96 6.13 46.20
C VAL A 320 -13.44 6.06 45.94
N MET A 321 -12.81 7.20 45.63
CA MET A 321 -11.35 7.39 45.44
C MET A 321 -10.76 8.25 46.57
N GLY A 322 -9.52 8.00 46.98
CA GLY A 322 -8.75 8.91 47.85
C GLY A 322 -7.25 8.61 47.91
N GLY A 323 -6.44 9.65 48.14
CA GLY A 323 -5.11 9.55 48.75
C GLY A 323 -4.01 10.47 48.19
N ASP A 324 -3.73 11.58 48.88
CA ASP A 324 -2.59 12.50 48.70
C ASP A 324 -1.32 12.04 49.45
N GLY A 325 -0.13 12.40 48.96
CA GLY A 325 1.15 12.32 49.69
C GLY A 325 2.30 13.04 48.97
N VAL A 326 3.02 13.91 49.70
CA VAL A 326 4.08 14.83 49.23
C VAL A 326 5.45 14.38 49.75
N ALA A 327 6.52 14.39 48.92
CA ALA A 327 7.91 14.23 49.39
C ALA A 327 8.97 14.85 48.44
N GLU A 328 10.01 15.44 49.03
CA GLU A 328 10.98 16.40 48.49
C GLU A 328 11.96 15.89 47.40
N ALA A 329 12.30 16.79 46.48
CA ALA A 329 13.10 16.56 45.27
C ALA A 329 14.64 16.60 45.47
N GLY A 330 15.31 15.49 45.17
CA GLY A 330 16.75 15.41 44.93
C GLY A 330 17.07 15.46 43.44
N GLY A 331 17.78 16.50 42.99
CA GLY A 331 18.14 16.73 41.58
C GLY A 331 19.15 15.71 41.03
N GLY A 332 18.64 14.60 40.51
CA GLY A 332 19.43 13.67 39.70
C GLY A 332 19.65 14.17 38.26
N PRO A 333 20.66 13.65 37.54
CA PRO A 333 20.89 13.98 36.15
C PRO A 333 19.67 13.58 35.30
N GLN A 334 19.07 14.57 34.63
CA GLN A 334 17.91 14.42 33.78
C GLN A 334 18.37 14.02 32.37
N TRP A 335 17.85 12.90 31.86
CA TRP A 335 18.08 12.42 30.49
C TRP A 335 16.83 12.71 29.65
N ASP A 336 17.00 13.07 28.38
CA ASP A 336 15.88 13.35 27.46
C ASP A 336 15.20 12.06 26.97
N PHE A 337 15.98 10.99 26.75
CA PHE A 337 15.50 9.71 26.24
C PHE A 337 16.09 8.51 26.98
N PHE A 338 15.27 7.47 27.17
CA PHE A 338 15.70 6.14 27.59
C PHE A 338 15.48 5.13 26.46
N ILE A 339 16.55 4.48 26.00
CA ILE A 339 16.52 3.51 24.90
C ILE A 339 16.54 2.09 25.48
N SER A 340 15.36 1.46 25.52
CA SER A 340 15.20 0.06 25.91
C SER A 340 15.12 -0.84 24.70
N TYR A 341 15.88 -1.94 24.69
CA TYR A 341 15.96 -2.88 23.57
C TYR A 341 16.21 -4.31 24.07
N SER A 342 16.02 -5.31 23.21
CA SER A 342 16.41 -6.70 23.49
C SER A 342 17.83 -6.97 22.96
N HIS A 343 18.56 -7.96 23.47
CA HIS A 343 19.94 -8.20 23.02
C HIS A 343 20.07 -8.42 21.50
N LYS A 344 19.03 -8.95 20.83
CA LYS A 344 19.00 -9.12 19.37
C LYS A 344 18.93 -7.80 18.60
N ASP A 345 18.46 -6.74 19.24
CA ASP A 345 18.26 -5.41 18.64
C ASP A 345 19.38 -4.41 19.01
N GLU A 346 20.48 -4.86 19.63
CA GLU A 346 21.54 -3.98 20.12
C GLU A 346 22.15 -3.12 19.02
N SER A 347 22.34 -3.67 17.81
CA SER A 347 22.87 -2.92 16.67
C SER A 347 21.97 -1.74 16.29
N ALA A 348 20.64 -1.95 16.27
CA ALA A 348 19.69 -0.88 15.98
C ALA A 348 19.60 0.14 17.13
N ALA A 349 19.71 -0.32 18.38
CA ALA A 349 19.74 0.58 19.54
C ALA A 349 20.98 1.50 19.54
N ARG A 350 22.13 1.01 19.06
CA ARG A 350 23.36 1.81 18.88
C ARG A 350 23.17 2.90 17.82
N GLU A 351 22.57 2.55 16.69
CA GLU A 351 22.27 3.51 15.62
C GLU A 351 21.30 4.60 16.09
N ILE A 352 20.25 4.22 16.83
CA ILE A 352 19.29 5.18 17.40
C ILE A 352 19.97 6.10 18.44
N ASP A 353 20.81 5.56 19.33
CA ASP A 353 21.56 6.35 20.32
C ASP A 353 22.46 7.39 19.65
N GLU A 354 23.16 7.01 18.58
CA GLU A 354 24.01 7.91 17.81
C GLU A 354 23.20 9.04 17.14
N ILE A 355 22.09 8.69 16.49
CA ILE A 355 21.20 9.68 15.85
C ILE A 355 20.66 10.67 16.89
N VAL A 356 20.12 10.19 18.02
CA VAL A 356 19.53 11.05 19.05
C VAL A 356 20.58 11.97 19.69
N ARG A 357 21.78 11.46 19.95
CA ARG A 357 22.88 12.27 20.50
C ARG A 357 23.45 13.28 19.51
N SER A 358 23.57 12.91 18.22
CA SER A 358 24.03 13.84 17.18
C SER A 358 23.05 15.01 16.98
N ALA A 359 21.78 14.83 17.33
CA ALA A 359 20.77 15.88 17.36
C ALA A 359 20.80 16.75 18.65
N GLY A 360 21.73 16.51 19.58
CA GLY A 360 21.94 17.32 20.78
C GLY A 360 21.15 16.88 22.02
N TYR A 361 20.46 15.74 21.97
CA TYR A 361 19.71 15.20 23.11
C TYR A 361 20.56 14.26 23.96
N THR A 362 20.25 14.20 25.25
CA THR A 362 20.85 13.25 26.21
C THR A 362 20.09 11.93 26.22
N THR A 363 20.81 10.82 26.15
CA THR A 363 20.24 9.47 26.15
C THR A 363 20.77 8.67 27.33
N ARG A 364 19.96 7.73 27.82
CA ARG A 364 20.40 6.63 28.68
C ARG A 364 20.09 5.29 27.98
N VAL A 365 21.10 4.45 27.80
CA VAL A 365 21.00 3.20 27.02
C VAL A 365 21.74 2.04 27.70
N GLN A 366 21.15 0.83 27.64
CA GLN A 366 21.62 -0.33 28.41
C GLN A 366 23.07 -0.72 28.10
N PHE A 367 23.49 -0.81 26.82
CA PHE A 367 24.86 -1.25 26.46
C PHE A 367 25.98 -0.31 26.94
N ARG A 368 25.65 0.96 27.25
CA ARG A 368 26.63 2.00 27.58
C ARG A 368 26.59 2.36 29.06
N ASP A 369 25.39 2.53 29.60
CA ASP A 369 25.20 3.20 30.88
C ASP A 369 24.95 2.22 32.04
N PHE A 370 24.78 0.91 31.75
CA PHE A 370 24.50 -0.10 32.76
C PHE A 370 25.77 -0.92 33.01
N GLN A 371 26.18 -1.02 34.28
CA GLN A 371 27.32 -1.85 34.66
C GLN A 371 26.98 -3.34 34.43
N PRO A 372 27.90 -4.16 33.90
CA PRO A 372 27.70 -5.60 33.80
C PRO A 372 27.31 -6.20 35.17
N GLY A 373 26.20 -6.92 35.21
CA GLY A 373 25.66 -7.50 36.46
C GLY A 373 24.74 -6.58 37.28
N ALA A 374 24.50 -5.33 36.85
CA ALA A 374 23.51 -4.47 37.50
C ALA A 374 22.08 -5.00 37.28
N ASN A 375 21.22 -4.83 38.30
CA ASN A 375 19.82 -5.19 38.18
C ASN A 375 19.10 -4.18 37.28
N PHE A 376 18.68 -4.64 36.11
CA PHE A 376 18.02 -3.85 35.07
C PHE A 376 16.85 -3.00 35.59
N VAL A 377 15.97 -3.59 36.42
CA VAL A 377 14.79 -2.91 36.95
C VAL A 377 15.19 -1.75 37.87
N ARG A 378 16.20 -1.96 38.73
CA ARG A 378 16.71 -0.90 39.61
C ARG A 378 17.37 0.25 38.84
N GLU A 379 18.07 -0.04 37.76
CA GLU A 379 18.71 0.98 36.93
C GLU A 379 17.70 1.82 36.14
N ILE A 380 16.58 1.23 35.70
CA ILE A 380 15.46 1.98 35.13
C ILE A 380 14.81 2.88 36.18
N GLN A 381 14.51 2.34 37.36
CA GLN A 381 13.88 3.10 38.44
C GLN A 381 14.74 4.28 38.91
N ARG A 382 16.07 4.16 38.88
CA ARG A 382 17.00 5.28 39.15
C ARG A 382 17.02 6.36 38.06
N GLY A 383 16.65 6.02 36.83
CA GLY A 383 16.72 6.93 35.68
C GLY A 383 15.46 7.77 35.46
N TRP A 384 14.36 7.42 36.12
CA TRP A 384 13.09 8.13 36.01
C TRP A 384 12.92 9.01 37.26
N PRO A 385 13.08 10.34 37.17
CA PRO A 385 12.54 11.19 38.22
C PRO A 385 11.05 10.93 38.25
N GLU A 386 10.51 10.48 39.38
CA GLU A 386 9.07 10.40 39.58
C GLU A 386 8.50 11.77 39.23
N ARG A 387 7.77 11.84 38.10
CA ARG A 387 7.08 13.06 37.74
C ARG A 387 5.93 13.18 38.72
N GLU A 388 6.08 14.07 39.70
CA GLU A 388 4.97 14.54 40.51
C GLU A 388 3.86 14.98 39.55
N GLY A 389 2.68 14.36 39.70
CA GLY A 389 1.48 14.61 38.88
C GLY A 389 0.74 15.85 39.34
#